data_AF-A0A7C2SBG3-F1
#
_entry.id   AF-A0A7C2SBG3-F1
#
_cell.length_a   1.000
_cell.length_b   1.000
_cell.length_c   1.000
_cell.angle_alpha   90.00
_cell.angle_beta   90.00
_cell.angle_gamma   90.00
#
_symmetry.space_group_name_H-M   'P 1'
#
loop_
_entity.id
_entity.type
_entity.pdbx_description
1 polymer ?
#
loop_
_entity_poly.entity_id
_entity_poly.type
_entity_poly.pdbx_seq_one_letter_code
_entity_poly.pdbx_strand_id
1 'polypeptide(L)'
;MKAKREGRLQPFITRVNPPEYRKRGGRRTLWTVIRKDQYRIENEYIVIKGLEAIGSIRVRYSGKIHIYGRQGRAEIHYDPDDKRWYILYISYEVREKVIKGSSFRIPLKPLGDREAGIDIGINNLLAIYVEDGSALLVNGRPLKSISFYWRNKISEYQSMLNRYGLKSSKRLRRMFKKWRRQLNTT
;
A
#
# COMPACT_ATOMS: atom_id res chain seq x y z
N MET A 1 -26.28 -19.50 -3.30
CA MET A 1 -25.12 -20.37 -2.96
C MET A 1 -25.62 -21.75 -2.56
N LYS A 2 -24.88 -22.80 -2.95
CA LYS A 2 -25.21 -24.21 -2.71
C LYS A 2 -25.43 -24.55 -1.22
N ALA A 3 -24.57 -24.03 -0.32
CA ALA A 3 -24.68 -24.24 1.13
C ALA A 3 -25.97 -23.67 1.79
N LYS A 4 -26.51 -22.53 1.31
CA LYS A 4 -27.82 -22.01 1.78
C LYS A 4 -28.98 -22.90 1.34
N ARG A 5 -28.90 -23.45 0.11
CA ARG A 5 -29.89 -24.40 -0.42
C ARG A 5 -29.82 -25.76 0.29
N GLU A 6 -28.64 -26.17 0.73
CA GLU A 6 -28.38 -27.45 1.41
C GLU A 6 -28.56 -27.37 2.94
N GLY A 7 -28.96 -26.23 3.51
CA GLY A 7 -29.16 -26.10 4.96
C GLY A 7 -27.87 -26.16 5.81
N ARG A 8 -26.69 -26.10 5.18
CA ARG A 8 -25.38 -26.23 5.85
C ARG A 8 -24.81 -24.91 6.41
N LEU A 9 -25.65 -23.90 6.60
CA LEU A 9 -25.21 -22.63 7.16
C LEU A 9 -25.15 -22.72 8.68
N GLN A 10 -24.05 -22.23 9.26
CA GLN A 10 -23.93 -22.18 10.71
C GLN A 10 -25.02 -21.25 11.31
N PRO A 11 -25.61 -21.55 12.48
CA PRO A 11 -26.81 -20.87 12.99
C PRO A 11 -26.64 -19.36 13.17
N PHE A 12 -25.42 -18.88 13.40
CA PHE A 12 -25.12 -17.45 13.56
C PHE A 12 -25.03 -16.68 12.23
N ILE A 13 -25.11 -17.35 11.08
CA ILE A 13 -25.05 -16.72 9.75
C ILE A 13 -26.47 -16.38 9.27
N THR A 14 -27.00 -15.25 9.73
CA THR A 14 -28.34 -14.75 9.39
C THR A 14 -28.44 -14.18 7.97
N ARG A 15 -27.34 -13.70 7.38
CA ARG A 15 -27.31 -13.20 5.99
C ARG A 15 -26.04 -13.66 5.28
N VAL A 16 -26.20 -14.37 4.17
CA VAL A 16 -25.09 -14.74 3.29
C VAL A 16 -24.79 -13.55 2.38
N ASN A 17 -23.75 -12.80 2.69
CA ASN A 17 -23.15 -11.84 1.76
C ASN A 17 -22.05 -12.56 0.97
N PRO A 18 -22.32 -13.05 -0.26
CA PRO A 18 -21.27 -13.62 -1.09
C PRO A 18 -20.18 -12.56 -1.29
N PRO A 19 -18.88 -12.94 -1.29
CA PRO A 19 -17.82 -11.96 -1.52
C PRO A 19 -18.07 -11.28 -2.87
N GLU A 20 -18.29 -9.95 -2.84
CA GLU A 20 -18.44 -9.19 -4.06
C GLU A 20 -17.13 -9.21 -4.85
N TYR A 21 -17.22 -9.66 -6.11
CA TYR A 21 -16.08 -9.62 -7.01
C TYR A 21 -15.79 -8.16 -7.35
N ARG A 22 -14.68 -7.63 -6.81
CA ARG A 22 -14.18 -6.33 -7.23
C ARG A 22 -13.69 -6.43 -8.67
N LYS A 23 -14.18 -5.53 -9.52
CA LYS A 23 -13.67 -5.34 -10.89
C LYS A 23 -12.86 -4.06 -10.95
N ARG A 24 -11.69 -4.11 -11.59
CA ARG A 24 -10.88 -2.92 -11.90
C ARG A 24 -10.59 -2.91 -13.40
N GLY A 25 -11.05 -1.87 -14.11
CA GLY A 25 -10.90 -1.80 -15.57
C GLY A 25 -11.55 -2.98 -16.31
N GLY A 26 -12.74 -3.41 -15.86
CA GLY A 26 -13.49 -4.52 -16.47
C GLY A 26 -13.01 -5.93 -16.11
N ARG A 27 -11.87 -6.10 -15.43
CA ARG A 27 -11.31 -7.41 -15.04
C ARG A 27 -11.57 -7.73 -13.58
N ARG A 28 -11.92 -8.99 -13.29
CA ARG A 28 -12.02 -9.52 -11.92
C ARG A 28 -10.65 -9.43 -11.25
N THR A 29 -10.60 -8.85 -10.06
CA THR A 29 -9.39 -8.85 -9.22
C THR A 29 -9.57 -9.85 -8.08
N LEU A 30 -8.59 -10.71 -7.88
CA LEU A 30 -8.55 -11.60 -6.73
C LEU A 30 -8.08 -10.79 -5.52
N TRP A 31 -8.93 -10.72 -4.51
CA TRP A 31 -8.67 -10.01 -3.27
C TRP A 31 -9.47 -10.68 -2.15
N THR A 32 -9.03 -10.51 -0.92
CA THR A 32 -9.76 -10.94 0.27
C THR A 32 -9.55 -9.95 1.42
N VAL A 33 -10.52 -9.95 2.32
CA VAL A 33 -10.54 -9.13 3.52
C VAL A 33 -10.33 -10.03 4.71
N ILE A 34 -9.43 -9.64 5.60
CA ILE A 34 -9.18 -10.34 6.85
C ILE A 34 -9.52 -9.40 8.00
N ARG A 35 -10.41 -9.86 8.88
CA ARG A 35 -10.78 -9.09 10.08
C ARG A 35 -9.66 -9.10 11.11
N LYS A 36 -9.65 -8.12 12.01
CA LYS A 36 -8.61 -7.96 13.07
C LYS A 36 -8.39 -9.22 13.91
N ASP A 37 -9.43 -10.03 14.14
CA ASP A 37 -9.42 -11.27 14.93
C ASP A 37 -8.82 -12.46 14.16
N GLN A 38 -8.78 -12.37 12.84
CA GLN A 38 -8.36 -13.44 11.95
C GLN A 38 -6.90 -13.32 11.52
N TYR A 39 -6.15 -12.33 12.01
CA TYR A 39 -4.71 -12.30 11.80
C TYR A 39 -3.97 -11.63 12.97
N ARG A 40 -2.67 -11.87 13.02
CA ARG A 40 -1.73 -11.14 13.86
C ARG A 40 -0.40 -10.97 13.13
N ILE A 41 0.33 -9.92 13.47
CA ILE A 41 1.68 -9.69 12.98
C ILE A 41 2.67 -10.11 14.07
N GLU A 42 3.60 -10.98 13.72
CA GLU A 42 4.62 -11.52 14.62
C GLU A 42 6.00 -11.39 13.96
N ASN A 43 6.80 -10.43 14.41
CA ASN A 43 8.12 -10.14 13.84
C ASN A 43 8.03 -9.97 12.30
N GLU A 44 8.68 -10.84 11.53
CA GLU A 44 8.66 -10.82 10.06
C GLU A 44 7.51 -11.63 9.44
N TYR A 45 6.53 -12.07 10.25
CA TYR A 45 5.46 -12.95 9.82
C TYR A 45 4.09 -12.35 10.05
N ILE A 46 3.16 -12.73 9.19
CA ILE A 46 1.73 -12.50 9.38
C ILE A 46 1.08 -13.87 9.48
N VAL A 47 0.40 -14.09 10.60
CA VAL A 47 -0.30 -15.33 10.90
C VAL A 47 -1.78 -15.09 10.66
N ILE A 48 -2.32 -15.74 9.64
CA ILE A 48 -3.75 -15.75 9.33
C ILE A 48 -4.37 -16.96 10.03
N LYS A 49 -5.45 -16.74 10.77
CA LYS A 49 -6.14 -17.73 11.60
C LYS A 49 -7.55 -17.99 11.06
N GLY A 50 -8.13 -19.12 11.47
CA GLY A 50 -9.55 -19.41 11.23
C GLY A 50 -9.84 -19.75 9.77
N LEU A 51 -8.92 -20.42 9.07
CA LEU A 51 -9.09 -20.88 7.70
C LEU A 51 -9.76 -22.27 7.63
N GLU A 52 -10.68 -22.54 8.55
CA GLU A 52 -11.39 -23.81 8.71
C GLU A 52 -10.46 -25.03 8.56
N ALA A 53 -10.54 -25.75 7.44
CA ALA A 53 -9.77 -26.96 7.15
C ALA A 53 -8.25 -26.77 7.12
N ILE A 54 -7.76 -25.54 6.88
CA ILE A 54 -6.33 -25.23 6.79
C ILE A 54 -5.79 -24.74 8.14
N GLY A 55 -6.67 -24.44 9.11
CA GLY A 55 -6.27 -23.92 10.42
C GLY A 55 -5.67 -22.52 10.33
N SER A 56 -4.34 -22.42 10.39
CA SER A 56 -3.61 -21.16 10.33
C SER A 56 -2.48 -21.18 9.31
N ILE A 57 -2.30 -20.09 8.57
CA ILE A 57 -1.19 -19.90 7.64
C ILE A 57 -0.25 -18.84 8.20
N ARG A 58 1.04 -19.16 8.23
CA ARG A 58 2.11 -18.22 8.58
C ARG A 58 2.84 -17.79 7.31
N VAL A 59 2.80 -16.51 6.98
CA VAL A 59 3.42 -15.95 5.77
C VAL A 59 4.50 -14.97 6.18
N ARG A 60 5.73 -15.15 5.67
CA ARG A 60 6.80 -14.15 5.84
C ARG A 60 6.51 -12.96 4.93
N TYR A 61 6.60 -11.75 5.46
CA TYR A 61 6.50 -10.53 4.66
C TYR A 61 7.84 -9.81 4.60
N SER A 62 8.04 -9.02 3.53
CA SER A 62 9.23 -8.19 3.38
C SER A 62 8.89 -6.75 3.74
N GLY A 63 9.65 -6.16 4.66
CA GLY A 63 9.53 -4.75 5.05
C GLY A 63 9.55 -4.54 6.56
N LYS A 64 9.63 -3.28 6.98
CA LYS A 64 9.53 -2.87 8.39
C LYS A 64 8.24 -2.09 8.60
N ILE A 65 7.51 -2.43 9.65
CA ILE A 65 6.33 -1.66 10.06
C ILE A 65 6.82 -0.57 11.02
N HIS A 66 6.66 0.69 10.61
CA HIS A 66 7.11 1.86 11.38
C HIS A 66 5.97 2.53 12.13
N ILE A 67 4.77 1.94 12.14
CA ILE A 67 3.59 2.46 12.84
C ILE A 67 3.04 1.41 13.77
N TYR A 68 2.66 1.83 14.97
CA TYR A 68 2.08 0.97 15.99
C TYR A 68 0.80 1.59 16.53
N GLY A 69 -0.10 0.72 16.97
CA GLY A 69 -1.42 1.12 17.39
C GLY A 69 -2.40 -0.04 17.30
N ARG A 70 -3.69 0.27 17.35
CA ARG A 70 -4.73 -0.76 17.30
C ARG A 70 -4.92 -1.23 15.87
N GLN A 71 -4.56 -2.50 15.62
CA GLN A 71 -4.76 -3.16 14.34
C GLN A 71 -6.25 -3.34 14.03
N GLY A 72 -6.61 -3.06 12.79
CA GLY A 72 -7.96 -3.22 12.26
C GLY A 72 -8.00 -4.26 11.14
N ARG A 73 -8.71 -3.93 10.07
CA ARG A 73 -8.93 -4.81 8.93
C ARG A 73 -7.71 -4.80 8.00
N ALA A 74 -7.35 -5.98 7.48
CA ALA A 74 -6.35 -6.12 6.43
C ALA A 74 -7.01 -6.47 5.10
N GLU A 75 -6.44 -5.98 4.00
CA GLU A 75 -6.81 -6.35 2.64
C GLU A 75 -5.63 -7.01 1.93
N ILE A 76 -5.85 -8.23 1.44
CA ILE A 76 -4.88 -8.96 0.65
C ILE A 76 -5.32 -8.98 -0.81
N HIS A 77 -4.44 -8.58 -1.70
CA HIS A 77 -4.68 -8.48 -3.14
C HIS A 77 -3.70 -9.37 -3.88
N TYR A 78 -4.18 -10.08 -4.89
CA TYR A 78 -3.31 -10.81 -5.81
C TYR A 78 -2.93 -9.91 -6.98
N ASP A 79 -1.64 -9.83 -7.25
CA ASP A 79 -1.12 -9.15 -8.43
C ASP A 79 -0.90 -10.14 -9.58
N PRO A 80 -1.67 -10.07 -10.68
CA PRO A 80 -1.50 -10.95 -11.83
C PRO A 80 -0.21 -10.67 -12.63
N ASP A 81 0.36 -9.47 -12.53
CA ASP A 81 1.59 -9.11 -13.22
C ASP A 81 2.80 -9.73 -12.53
N ASP A 82 2.85 -9.67 -11.20
CA ASP A 82 3.93 -10.23 -10.40
C ASP A 82 3.67 -11.69 -9.95
N LYS A 83 2.44 -12.21 -10.15
CA LYS A 83 1.98 -13.52 -9.68
C LYS A 83 2.21 -13.72 -8.18
N ARG A 84 1.95 -12.68 -7.38
CA ARG A 84 2.19 -12.65 -5.93
C ARG A 84 1.01 -12.04 -5.19
N TRP A 85 0.78 -12.50 -3.97
CA TRP A 85 -0.14 -11.88 -3.03
C TRP A 85 0.56 -10.77 -2.26
N TYR A 86 -0.12 -9.65 -2.09
CA TYR A 86 0.34 -8.49 -1.34
C TYR A 86 -0.71 -8.11 -0.32
N ILE A 87 -0.28 -7.77 0.88
CA ILE A 87 -1.14 -7.05 1.83
C ILE A 87 -1.08 -5.59 1.42
N LEU A 88 -2.16 -5.11 0.83
CA LEU A 88 -2.23 -3.77 0.26
C LEU A 88 -2.52 -2.74 1.34
N TYR A 89 -3.35 -3.10 2.31
CA TYR A 89 -3.79 -2.20 3.34
C TYR A 89 -3.96 -2.95 4.65
N ILE A 90 -3.50 -2.33 5.74
CA ILE A 90 -3.84 -2.71 7.11
C ILE A 90 -4.31 -1.41 7.77
N SER A 91 -5.55 -1.37 8.24
CA SER A 91 -6.00 -0.22 9.01
C SER A 91 -5.34 -0.22 10.39
N TYR A 92 -4.82 0.94 10.78
CA TYR A 92 -4.30 1.20 12.11
C TYR A 92 -4.97 2.43 12.67
N GLU A 93 -5.45 2.33 13.91
CA GLU A 93 -5.57 3.51 14.77
C GLU A 93 -4.16 3.79 15.31
N VAL A 94 -3.42 4.66 14.62
CA VAL A 94 -2.00 4.92 14.90
C VAL A 94 -1.86 5.64 16.25
N ARG A 95 -1.04 5.08 17.13
CA ARG A 95 -0.70 5.66 18.43
C ARG A 95 0.78 6.01 18.52
N GLU A 96 1.61 5.25 17.81
CA GLU A 96 3.05 5.42 17.82
C GLU A 96 3.64 5.29 16.42
N LYS A 97 4.76 5.95 16.19
CA LYS A 97 5.53 5.86 14.95
C LYS A 97 7.02 5.81 15.26
N VAL A 98 7.71 4.91 14.58
CA VAL A 98 9.17 4.80 14.66
C VAL A 98 9.79 5.71 13.61
N ILE A 99 10.60 6.65 14.07
CA ILE A 99 11.37 7.58 13.24
C ILE A 99 12.83 7.42 13.64
N LYS A 100 13.69 7.04 12.67
CA LYS A 100 15.14 6.84 12.88
C LYS A 100 15.50 5.89 14.05
N GLY A 101 14.65 4.88 14.31
CA GLY A 101 14.87 3.90 15.38
C GLY A 101 14.21 4.22 16.71
N SER A 102 13.72 5.46 16.90
CA SER A 102 13.03 5.88 18.12
C SER A 102 11.51 5.86 17.93
N SER A 103 10.76 5.36 18.92
CA SER A 103 9.28 5.38 18.90
C SER A 103 8.76 6.71 19.47
N PHE A 104 7.77 7.30 18.78
CA PHE A 104 7.12 8.56 19.18
C PHE A 104 5.62 8.38 19.24
N ARG A 105 4.97 8.88 20.30
CA ARG A 105 3.50 8.92 20.41
C ARG A 105 2.93 10.01 19.50
N ILE A 106 1.90 9.67 18.72
CA ILE A 106 1.26 10.54 17.72
C ILE A 106 -0.19 10.87 18.16
N PRO A 107 -0.73 12.08 17.89
CA PRO A 107 -0.08 13.20 17.22
C PRO A 107 1.06 13.80 18.05
N LEU A 108 2.14 14.17 17.37
CA LEU A 108 3.23 14.91 18.00
C LEU A 108 2.70 16.30 18.36
N LYS A 109 2.96 16.74 19.59
CA LYS A 109 2.82 18.15 19.93
C LYS A 109 4.04 18.90 19.39
N PRO A 110 3.86 20.09 18.78
CA PRO A 110 5.01 20.92 18.43
C PRO A 110 5.80 21.23 19.69
N LEU A 111 7.13 21.19 19.58
CA LEU A 111 8.04 21.45 20.71
C LEU A 111 8.12 22.94 21.06
N GLY A 112 7.64 23.82 20.19
CA GLY A 112 7.62 25.25 20.36
C GLY A 112 6.35 25.88 19.77
N ASP A 113 6.29 27.20 19.84
CA ASP A 113 5.18 28.08 19.46
C ASP A 113 5.39 28.82 18.13
N ARG A 114 6.56 28.61 17.49
CA ARG A 114 6.92 29.28 16.23
C ARG A 114 6.10 28.79 15.05
N GLU A 115 5.84 29.70 14.12
CA GLU A 115 5.22 29.39 12.85
C GLU A 115 6.26 28.95 11.80
N ALA A 116 5.85 28.03 10.93
CA ALA A 116 6.67 27.55 9.82
C ALA A 116 5.87 27.55 8.52
N GLY A 117 6.43 28.20 7.49
CA GLY A 117 5.96 28.12 6.12
C GLY A 117 6.52 26.88 5.43
N ILE A 118 5.66 26.14 4.74
CA ILE A 118 6.05 24.96 3.95
C ILE A 118 5.62 25.17 2.50
N ASP A 119 6.57 25.07 1.59
CA ASP A 119 6.33 25.03 0.15
C ASP A 119 6.80 23.71 -0.45
N ILE A 120 6.03 23.16 -1.38
CA ILE A 120 6.30 21.88 -2.05
C ILE A 120 6.44 22.15 -3.54
N GLY A 121 7.63 21.88 -4.09
CA GLY A 121 7.94 22.11 -5.50
C GLY A 121 8.62 20.93 -6.19
N ILE A 122 8.83 21.08 -7.51
CA ILE A 122 9.47 20.03 -8.32
C ILE A 122 11.00 20.06 -8.16
N ASN A 123 11.59 21.25 -8.15
CA ASN A 123 13.05 21.40 -8.01
C ASN A 123 13.46 21.41 -6.53
N ASN A 124 12.61 21.96 -5.66
CA ASN A 124 12.73 21.93 -4.21
C ASN A 124 11.56 21.08 -3.70
N LEU A 125 11.80 19.80 -3.40
CA LEU A 125 10.76 18.87 -2.97
C LEU A 125 10.03 19.40 -1.74
N LEU A 126 10.77 20.05 -0.86
CA LEU A 126 10.26 20.68 0.34
C LEU A 126 11.15 21.88 0.65
N ALA A 127 10.55 23.06 0.77
CA ALA A 127 11.19 24.23 1.35
C ALA A 127 10.44 24.56 2.65
N ILE A 128 11.18 24.62 3.75
CA ILE A 128 10.65 24.99 5.06
C ILE A 128 11.35 26.27 5.49
N TYR A 129 10.57 27.25 5.93
CA TYR A 129 11.06 28.46 6.58
C TYR A 129 10.37 28.59 7.93
N VAL A 130 11.12 28.94 8.97
CA VAL A 130 10.61 29.15 10.33
C VAL A 130 10.81 30.63 10.68
N GLU A 131 9.90 31.18 11.49
CA GLU A 131 9.92 32.58 11.93
C GLU A 131 11.27 33.02 12.56
N ASP A 132 12.00 32.08 13.18
CA ASP A 132 13.33 32.34 13.75
C ASP A 132 14.46 32.54 12.71
N GLY A 133 14.13 32.52 11.43
CA GLY A 133 15.08 32.65 10.31
C GLY A 133 15.68 31.32 9.85
N SER A 134 15.37 30.19 10.50
CA SER A 134 15.84 28.87 10.08
C SER A 134 15.16 28.44 8.78
N ALA A 135 15.93 27.80 7.89
CA ALA A 135 15.41 27.26 6.65
C ALA A 135 15.95 25.85 6.34
N LEU A 136 15.11 25.00 5.76
CA LEU A 136 15.48 23.69 5.24
C LEU A 136 15.04 23.57 3.79
N LEU A 137 15.99 23.23 2.90
CA LEU A 137 15.71 22.98 1.50
C LEU A 137 16.02 21.52 1.14
N VAL A 138 15.00 20.78 0.71
CA VAL A 138 15.11 19.41 0.24
C VAL A 138 15.14 19.42 -1.29
N ASN A 139 16.26 19.00 -1.87
CA ASN A 139 16.46 18.99 -3.32
C ASN A 139 15.56 17.93 -4.01
N GLY A 140 14.69 18.37 -4.92
CA GLY A 140 13.78 17.53 -5.71
C GLY A 140 14.34 17.09 -7.07
N ARG A 141 15.49 17.64 -7.52
CA ARG A 141 16.09 17.33 -8.82
C ARG A 141 16.36 15.83 -9.05
N PRO A 142 16.82 15.03 -8.06
CA PRO A 142 17.00 13.58 -8.24
C PRO A 142 15.68 12.87 -8.58
N LEU A 143 14.60 13.15 -7.83
CA LEU A 143 13.27 12.59 -8.09
C LEU A 143 12.70 13.01 -9.46
N LYS A 144 12.95 14.27 -9.85
CA LYS A 144 12.61 14.79 -11.16
C LYS A 144 13.33 14.02 -12.28
N SER A 145 14.63 13.75 -12.11
CA SER A 145 15.45 12.99 -13.06
C SER A 145 14.94 11.56 -13.24
N ILE A 146 14.70 10.85 -12.14
CA ILE A 146 14.09 9.50 -12.15
C ILE A 146 12.75 9.52 -12.89
N SER A 147 11.91 10.51 -12.59
CA SER A 147 10.60 10.65 -13.24
C SER A 147 10.70 10.97 -14.73
N PHE A 148 11.70 11.73 -15.15
CA PHE A 148 11.94 12.02 -16.56
C PHE A 148 12.40 10.78 -17.33
N TYR A 149 13.36 10.03 -16.77
CA TYR A 149 13.81 8.75 -17.32
C TYR A 149 12.64 7.77 -17.55
N TRP A 150 11.81 7.55 -16.53
CA TRP A 150 10.69 6.62 -16.65
C TRP A 150 9.63 7.08 -17.64
N ARG A 151 9.32 8.39 -17.67
CA ARG A 151 8.38 8.94 -18.66
C ARG A 151 8.83 8.67 -20.08
N ASN A 152 10.12 8.91 -20.38
CA ASN A 152 10.66 8.65 -21.71
C ASN A 152 10.57 7.16 -22.05
N LYS A 153 11.04 6.28 -21.16
CA LYS A 153 10.98 4.83 -21.38
C LYS A 153 9.56 4.29 -21.56
N ILE A 154 8.61 4.80 -20.77
CA ILE A 154 7.20 4.41 -20.86
C ILE A 154 6.59 4.91 -22.16
N SER A 155 6.88 6.15 -22.57
CA SER A 155 6.38 6.74 -23.81
C SER A 155 6.88 5.98 -25.05
N GLU A 156 8.19 5.68 -25.12
CA GLU A 156 8.79 4.85 -26.17
C GLU A 156 8.06 3.49 -26.29
N TYR A 157 7.85 2.84 -25.15
CA TYR A 157 7.22 1.52 -25.14
C TYR A 157 5.71 1.58 -25.46
N GLN A 158 5.00 2.63 -25.04
CA GLN A 158 3.60 2.88 -25.41
C GLN A 158 3.47 3.14 -26.90
N SER A 159 4.35 3.95 -27.49
CA SER A 159 4.38 4.20 -28.94
C SER A 159 4.60 2.90 -29.72
N MET A 160 5.54 2.06 -29.29
CA MET A 160 5.73 0.74 -29.86
C MET A 160 4.45 -0.11 -29.79
N LEU A 161 3.76 -0.17 -28.64
CA LEU A 161 2.52 -0.93 -28.51
C LEU A 161 1.40 -0.42 -29.42
N ASN A 162 1.26 0.91 -29.53
CA ASN A 162 0.26 1.55 -30.36
C ASN A 162 0.44 1.19 -31.85
N ARG A 163 1.69 1.05 -32.33
CA ARG A 163 1.98 0.58 -33.70
C ARG A 163 1.44 -0.83 -33.98
N TYR A 164 1.31 -1.66 -32.95
CA TYR A 164 0.70 -2.99 -33.04
C TYR A 164 -0.79 -3.01 -32.65
N GLY A 165 -1.44 -1.83 -32.52
CA GLY A 165 -2.84 -1.73 -32.10
C GLY A 165 -3.11 -2.09 -30.63
N LEU A 166 -2.07 -2.22 -29.82
CA LEU A 166 -2.19 -2.60 -28.40
C LEU A 166 -2.13 -1.36 -27.51
N LYS A 167 -3.11 -1.20 -26.60
CA LYS A 167 -3.14 -0.09 -25.62
C LYS A 167 -2.37 -0.40 -24.33
N SER A 168 -2.07 -1.66 -24.05
CA SER A 168 -1.45 -2.07 -22.79
C SER A 168 -0.75 -3.42 -22.91
N SER A 169 0.25 -3.65 -22.06
CA SER A 169 0.87 -4.97 -21.88
C SER A 169 1.28 -5.20 -20.43
N LYS A 170 1.58 -6.45 -20.09
CA LYS A 170 2.15 -6.83 -18.80
C LYS A 170 3.46 -6.09 -18.52
N ARG A 171 4.30 -5.91 -19.55
CA ARG A 171 5.56 -5.17 -19.45
C ARG A 171 5.31 -3.69 -19.17
N LEU A 172 4.34 -3.07 -19.84
CA LEU A 172 3.99 -1.66 -19.59
C LEU A 172 3.55 -1.44 -18.13
N ARG A 173 2.65 -2.30 -17.62
CA ARG A 173 2.18 -2.20 -16.23
C ARG A 173 3.32 -2.38 -15.22
N ARG A 174 4.24 -3.31 -15.48
CA ARG A 174 5.46 -3.49 -14.67
C ARG A 174 6.38 -2.27 -14.70
N MET A 175 6.50 -1.55 -15.82
CA MET A 175 7.28 -0.32 -15.90
C MET A 175 6.68 0.78 -15.00
N PHE A 176 5.37 1.00 -15.05
CA PHE A 176 4.69 1.91 -14.12
C PHE A 176 4.89 1.49 -12.65
N LYS A 177 4.84 0.19 -12.36
CA LYS A 177 5.08 -0.33 -11.00
C LYS A 177 6.51 -0.05 -10.53
N LYS A 178 7.51 -0.28 -11.40
CA LYS A 178 8.93 0.02 -11.11
C LYS A 178 9.15 1.52 -10.87
N TRP A 179 8.57 2.37 -11.72
CA TRP A 179 8.65 3.82 -11.55
C TRP A 179 8.12 4.27 -10.19
N ARG A 180 6.89 3.87 -9.82
CA ARG A 180 6.30 4.21 -8.52
C ARG A 180 7.12 3.70 -7.33
N ARG A 181 7.68 2.50 -7.42
CA ARG A 181 8.53 1.95 -6.36
C ARG A 181 9.78 2.82 -6.15
N GLN A 182 10.44 3.26 -7.22
CA GLN A 182 11.63 4.11 -7.09
C GLN A 182 11.30 5.47 -6.47
N LEU A 183 10.17 6.07 -6.82
CA LEU A 183 9.72 7.33 -6.21
C LEU A 183 9.36 7.18 -4.72
N ASN A 184 8.88 6.01 -4.29
CA ASN A 184 8.48 5.78 -2.90
C ASN A 184 9.61 5.28 -1.99
N THR A 185 10.78 4.95 -2.56
CA THR A 185 11.94 4.39 -1.81
C THR A 185 13.04 5.44 -1.62
N THR A 186 12.93 6.59 -2.28
CA THR A 186 13.85 7.73 -2.19
C THR A 186 13.27 8.76 -1.23
#